data_AF-A0A2E1LZU0-F1
#
_entry.id   AF-A0A2E1LZU0-F1
#
_cell.length_a   1.000
_cell.length_b   1.000
_cell.length_c   1.000
_cell.angle_alpha   90.00
_cell.angle_beta   90.00
_cell.angle_gamma   90.00
#
_symmetry.space_group_name_H-M   'P 1'
#
loop_
_entity.id
_entity.type
_entity.pdbx_description
1 polymer ?
#
loop_
_entity_poly.entity_id
_entity_poly.type
_entity_poly.pdbx_seq_one_letter_code
_entity_poly.pdbx_strand_id
1 'polypeptide(L)'
;MQQHTISFFFAVLIAICITSTMDANGYGAFSAFILIPLSAVCIWLGKHSRAKLGVVVGKKSQYGFSVLIPILGVSLIAGAALLTGHTDTTETDWNRTWFNV
;
A
#
# COMPACT_ATOMS: atom_id res chain seq x y z
N MET A 1 -8.85 1.21 -23.18
CA MET A 1 -7.98 1.60 -22.03
C MET A 1 -8.78 1.98 -20.78
N GLN A 2 -9.94 2.63 -20.89
CA GLN A 2 -10.69 3.20 -19.77
C GLN A 2 -11.28 2.17 -18.76
N GLN A 3 -11.70 0.98 -19.21
CA GLN A 3 -12.29 -0.05 -18.34
C GLN A 3 -11.32 -0.64 -17.31
N HIS A 4 -10.04 -0.85 -17.69
CA HIS A 4 -9.05 -1.42 -16.78
C HIS A 4 -8.68 -0.46 -15.64
N THR A 5 -8.66 0.85 -15.91
CA THR A 5 -8.37 1.88 -14.89
C THR A 5 -9.46 1.95 -13.83
N ILE A 6 -10.72 1.79 -14.22
CA ILE A 6 -11.87 1.82 -13.31
C ILE A 6 -11.83 0.59 -12.38
N SER A 7 -11.61 -0.62 -12.92
CA SER A 7 -11.51 -1.83 -12.09
C SER A 7 -10.33 -1.81 -11.12
N PHE A 8 -9.20 -1.23 -11.52
CA PHE A 8 -8.04 -1.08 -10.64
C PHE A 8 -8.32 -0.09 -9.50
N PHE A 9 -8.94 1.05 -9.79
CA PHE A 9 -9.32 2.03 -8.77
C PHE A 9 -10.26 1.42 -7.71
N PHE A 10 -11.27 0.65 -8.12
CA PHE A 10 -12.15 -0.05 -7.18
C PHE A 10 -11.41 -1.12 -6.36
N ALA A 11 -10.48 -1.87 -6.97
CA ALA A 11 -9.66 -2.83 -6.23
C ALA A 11 -8.81 -2.15 -5.14
N VAL A 12 -8.24 -0.98 -5.44
CA VAL A 12 -7.50 -0.16 -4.46
C VAL A 12 -8.43 0.33 -3.34
N LEU A 13 -9.62 0.84 -3.66
CA LEU A 13 -10.59 1.26 -2.64
C LEU A 13 -11.01 0.12 -1.72
N ILE A 14 -11.27 -1.07 -2.29
CA ILE A 14 -11.61 -2.26 -1.51
C ILE A 14 -10.46 -2.64 -0.57
N ALA A 15 -9.23 -2.61 -1.06
CA ALA A 15 -8.04 -2.88 -0.26
C ALA A 15 -7.90 -1.88 0.91
N ILE A 16 -8.09 -0.57 0.66
CA ILE A 16 -8.05 0.47 1.68
C ILE A 16 -9.16 0.27 2.71
N CYS A 17 -10.39 0.02 2.29
CA CYS A 17 -11.52 -0.20 3.19
C CYS A 17 -11.28 -1.40 4.12
N ILE A 18 -10.82 -2.53 3.57
CA ILE A 18 -10.59 -3.75 4.33
C ILE A 18 -9.46 -3.56 5.35
N THR A 19 -8.33 -2.99 4.93
CA THR A 19 -7.18 -2.73 5.81
C THR A 19 -7.50 -1.71 6.90
N SER A 20 -8.19 -0.62 6.55
CA SER A 20 -8.64 0.41 7.52
C SER A 20 -9.63 -0.16 8.53
N THR A 21 -10.56 -1.02 8.08
CA THR A 21 -11.55 -1.65 8.99
C THR A 21 -10.87 -2.62 9.95
N MET A 22 -9.89 -3.41 9.49
CA MET A 22 -9.14 -4.29 10.39
C MET A 22 -8.26 -3.51 11.37
N ASP A 23 -7.63 -2.43 10.93
CA ASP A 23 -6.84 -1.57 11.81
C ASP A 23 -7.72 -0.91 12.88
N ALA A 24 -8.92 -0.43 12.49
CA ALA A 24 -9.89 0.11 13.43
C ALA A 24 -10.35 -0.91 14.51
N ASN A 25 -10.34 -2.19 14.17
CA ASN A 25 -10.72 -3.29 15.08
C ASN A 25 -9.53 -3.92 15.83
N GLY A 26 -8.32 -3.35 15.72
CA GLY A 26 -7.12 -3.84 16.43
C GLY A 26 -6.41 -5.02 15.78
N TYR A 27 -6.77 -5.38 14.54
CA TYR A 27 -6.14 -6.45 13.76
C TYR A 27 -5.10 -5.92 12.75
N GLY A 28 -4.57 -4.70 12.95
CA GLY A 28 -3.64 -4.03 12.05
C GLY A 28 -2.44 -4.90 11.64
N ALA A 29 -1.84 -5.64 12.59
CA ALA A 29 -0.70 -6.53 12.35
C ALA A 29 -0.97 -7.67 11.34
N PHE A 30 -2.24 -8.05 11.15
CA PHE A 30 -2.65 -9.08 10.18
C PHE A 30 -3.32 -8.49 8.95
N SER A 31 -3.52 -7.17 8.91
CA SER A 31 -4.29 -6.52 7.86
C SER A 31 -3.67 -6.70 6.47
N ALA A 32 -2.34 -6.69 6.41
CA ALA A 32 -1.58 -6.89 5.18
C ALA A 32 -1.70 -8.33 4.62
N PHE A 33 -1.97 -9.34 5.47
CA PHE A 33 -2.11 -10.72 4.99
C PHE A 33 -3.33 -10.90 4.08
N ILE A 34 -4.41 -10.16 4.32
CA ILE A 34 -5.62 -10.21 3.49
C ILE A 34 -5.41 -9.59 2.10
N LEU A 35 -4.40 -8.74 1.93
CA LEU A 35 -4.04 -8.22 0.61
C LEU A 35 -3.48 -9.32 -0.31
N ILE A 36 -2.89 -10.39 0.24
CA ILE A 36 -2.36 -11.51 -0.54
C ILE A 36 -3.48 -12.22 -1.34
N PRO A 37 -4.54 -12.77 -0.71
CA PRO A 37 -5.63 -13.40 -1.47
C PRO A 37 -6.39 -12.39 -2.32
N LEU A 38 -6.56 -11.13 -1.87
CA LEU A 38 -7.21 -10.09 -2.67
C LEU A 38 -6.42 -9.81 -3.97
N SER A 39 -5.10 -9.72 -3.88
CA SER A 39 -4.24 -9.56 -5.06
C SER A 39 -4.38 -10.74 -6.02
N ALA A 40 -4.43 -11.98 -5.51
CA ALA A 40 -4.63 -13.17 -6.34
C ALA A 40 -5.97 -13.13 -7.09
N VAL A 41 -7.05 -12.70 -6.43
CA VAL A 41 -8.38 -12.53 -7.04
C VAL A 41 -8.37 -11.46 -8.12
N CYS A 42 -7.75 -10.30 -7.86
CA CYS A 42 -7.63 -9.22 -8.85
C CYS A 42 -6.81 -9.64 -10.09
N ILE A 43 -5.74 -10.40 -9.88
CA ILE A 43 -4.92 -10.96 -10.97
C ILE A 43 -5.75 -11.93 -11.82
N TRP A 44 -6.51 -12.80 -11.15
CA TRP A 44 -7.38 -13.78 -11.80
C TRP A 44 -8.49 -13.11 -12.62
N LEU A 45 -9.20 -12.12 -12.05
CA LEU A 45 -10.28 -11.39 -12.71
C LEU A 45 -9.78 -10.53 -13.89
N GLY A 46 -8.62 -9.87 -13.73
CA GLY A 46 -8.06 -8.98 -14.76
C GLY A 46 -7.34 -9.69 -15.91
N LYS A 47 -7.16 -11.03 -15.85
CA LYS A 47 -6.32 -11.82 -16.77
C LYS A 47 -4.93 -11.20 -17.00
N HIS A 48 -4.40 -10.52 -16.00
CA HIS A 48 -3.12 -9.83 -16.12
C HIS A 48 -1.98 -10.83 -15.97
N SER A 49 -1.06 -10.86 -16.95
CA SER A 49 0.17 -11.65 -16.83
C SER A 49 0.99 -11.17 -15.63
N ARG A 50 1.48 -12.11 -14.80
CA ARG A 50 2.31 -11.84 -13.62
C ARG A 50 3.49 -10.93 -13.93
N ALA A 51 4.07 -11.07 -15.13
CA ALA A 51 5.15 -10.22 -15.61
C ALA A 51 4.75 -8.76 -15.85
N LYS A 52 3.50 -8.52 -16.28
CA LYS A 52 2.95 -7.18 -16.52
C LYS A 52 2.63 -6.43 -15.22
N LEU A 53 2.47 -7.17 -14.13
CA LEU A 53 2.20 -6.64 -12.79
C LEU A 53 3.47 -6.45 -11.95
N GLY A 54 4.65 -6.68 -12.54
CA GLY A 54 5.92 -6.58 -11.82
C GLY A 54 6.16 -7.72 -10.83
N VAL A 55 5.34 -8.78 -10.84
CA VAL A 55 5.59 -10.02 -10.08
C VAL A 55 6.60 -10.86 -10.84
N VAL A 56 7.81 -10.32 -10.96
CA VAL A 56 8.98 -10.93 -11.58
C VAL A 56 10.09 -11.03 -10.54
N VAL A 57 10.84 -12.13 -10.57
CA VAL A 57 12.02 -12.27 -9.73
C VAL A 57 13.14 -11.48 -10.38
N GLY A 58 13.49 -10.33 -9.79
CA GLY A 58 14.52 -9.42 -10.28
C GLY A 58 15.92 -9.76 -9.75
N LYS A 59 16.94 -8.99 -10.17
CA LYS A 59 18.28 -9.09 -9.57
C LYS A 59 18.26 -8.50 -8.15
N LYS A 60 19.03 -9.06 -7.21
CA LYS A 60 19.14 -8.57 -5.81
C LYS A 60 19.38 -7.06 -5.70
N SER A 61 20.19 -6.49 -6.60
CA SER A 61 20.47 -5.04 -6.68
C SER A 61 19.25 -4.18 -7.06
N GLN A 62 18.28 -4.72 -7.80
CA GLN A 62 17.08 -3.99 -8.24
C GLN A 62 16.05 -3.87 -7.12
N TYR A 63 16.01 -4.82 -6.18
CA TYR A 63 15.12 -4.76 -5.02
C TYR A 63 15.40 -3.55 -4.12
N GLY A 64 16.68 -3.15 -3.97
CA GLY A 64 17.05 -1.97 -3.20
C GLY A 64 16.40 -0.70 -3.77
N PHE A 65 16.48 -0.49 -5.09
CA PHE A 65 15.84 0.64 -5.75
C PHE A 65 14.31 0.57 -5.71
N SER A 66 13.73 -0.64 -5.84
CA SER A 66 12.29 -0.84 -5.75
C SER A 66 11.71 -0.46 -4.39
N VAL A 67 12.50 -0.56 -3.32
CA VAL A 67 12.09 -0.13 -1.97
C VAL A 67 12.41 1.35 -1.73
N LEU A 68 13.55 1.83 -2.25
CA LEU A 68 13.99 3.22 -2.05
C LEU A 68 13.01 4.24 -2.65
N ILE A 69 12.54 4.01 -3.88
CA ILE A 69 11.65 4.94 -4.59
C ILE A 69 10.34 5.21 -3.82
N PRO A 70 9.57 4.20 -3.39
CA PRO A 70 8.34 4.45 -2.64
C PRO A 70 8.62 5.10 -1.28
N ILE A 71 9.69 4.71 -0.58
CA ILE A 71 10.08 5.37 0.68
C ILE A 71 10.31 6.86 0.45
N LEU A 72 11.12 7.23 -0.55
CA LEU A 72 11.39 8.63 -0.86
C LEU A 72 10.10 9.39 -1.19
N GLY A 73 9.21 8.81 -2.00
CA GLY A 73 7.93 9.42 -2.33
C GLY A 73 7.06 9.69 -1.10
N VAL A 74 6.90 8.68 -0.23
CA VAL A 74 6.12 8.80 1.01
C VAL A 74 6.77 9.81 1.97
N SER A 75 8.08 9.77 2.14
CA SER A 75 8.81 10.72 2.99
C SER A 75 8.68 12.17 2.51
N LEU A 76 8.64 12.39 1.19
CA LEU A 76 8.53 13.74 0.61
C LEU A 76 7.13 14.32 0.83
N ILE A 77 6.09 13.49 0.68
CA ILE A 77 4.70 13.88 0.95
C ILE A 77 4.50 14.13 2.46
N ALA A 78 4.97 13.22 3.31
CA ALA A 78 4.90 13.35 4.76
C ALA A 78 5.65 14.58 5.25
N GLY A 79 6.86 14.83 4.72
CA GLY A 79 7.66 16.01 5.04
C GLY A 79 6.96 17.30 4.65
N ALA A 80 6.33 17.35 3.47
CA ALA A 80 5.56 18.52 3.05
C ALA A 80 4.34 18.78 3.97
N ALA A 81 3.63 17.75 4.41
CA ALA A 81 2.52 17.87 5.35
C ALA A 81 2.99 18.38 6.73
N LEU A 82 4.14 17.89 7.20
CA LEU A 82 4.73 18.31 8.47
C LEU A 82 5.19 19.78 8.42
N LEU A 83 5.90 20.16 7.34
CA LEU A 83 6.41 21.53 7.14
C LEU A 83 5.29 22.57 6.99
N THR A 84 4.12 22.16 6.54
CA THR A 84 2.95 23.04 6.40
C THR A 84 2.11 23.14 7.67
N GLY A 85 2.53 22.50 8.77
CA GLY A 85 1.83 22.53 10.06
C GLY A 85 0.48 21.81 10.06
N HIS A 86 0.17 21.03 9.01
CA HIS A 86 -1.06 20.26 8.90
C HIS A 86 -0.97 18.88 9.59
N THR A 87 0.13 18.63 10.31
CA THR A 87 0.37 17.37 11.02
C THR A 87 0.77 17.68 12.46
N ASP A 88 -0.09 17.29 13.41
CA ASP A 88 0.23 17.32 14.84
C ASP A 88 0.70 15.93 15.27
N THR A 89 1.98 15.80 15.60
CA THR A 89 2.58 14.53 16.01
C THR A 89 2.64 14.36 17.53
N THR A 90 2.15 15.34 18.30
CA THR A 90 2.33 15.42 19.76
C THR A 90 1.48 14.38 20.49
N GLU A 91 0.29 14.09 19.98
CA GLU A 91 -0.61 13.03 20.50
C GLU A 91 -0.50 11.72 19.72
N THR A 92 0.49 11.60 18.82
CA THR A 92 0.65 10.39 18.01
C THR A 92 1.13 9.23 18.88
N ASP A 93 0.31 8.19 18.98
CA ASP A 93 0.74 6.89 19.51
C ASP A 93 1.67 6.23 18.49
N TRP A 94 2.98 6.39 18.72
CA TRP A 94 4.02 5.84 17.86
C TRP A 94 4.06 4.31 17.85
N ASN A 95 3.65 3.66 18.94
CA ASN A 95 3.54 2.20 18.98
C ASN A 95 2.44 1.73 18.02
N ARG A 96 1.29 2.41 18.02
CA ARG A 96 0.22 2.14 17.05
C ARG A 96 0.62 2.48 15.62
N THR A 97 1.28 3.62 15.43
CA THR A 97 1.71 4.11 14.11
C THR A 97 2.67 3.13 13.42
N TRP A 98 3.60 2.53 14.17
CA TRP A 98 4.53 1.54 13.65
C TRP A 98 3.84 0.27 13.10
N PHE A 99 2.65 -0.10 13.59
CA PHE A 99 1.91 -1.24 13.04
C PHE A 99 1.27 -0.95 11.67
N ASN A 100 1.16 0.32 11.29
CA ASN A 100 0.52 0.77 10.04
C ASN A 100 1.52 1.23 8.97
N VAL A 101 2.83 1.21 9.28
CA VAL A 101 3.93 1.57 8.35
C VAL A 101 4.64 0.30 7.89
#